data_AF-A0A818XP33-F1
#
_entry.id   AF-A0A818XP33-F1
#
_cell.length_a   1.000
_cell.length_b   1.000
_cell.length_c   1.000
_cell.angle_alpha   90.00
_cell.angle_beta   90.00
_cell.angle_gamma   90.00
#
_symmetry.space_group_name_H-M   'P 1'
#
loop_
_entity.id
_entity.type
_entity.pdbx_description
1 polymer ?
#
loop_
_entity_poly.entity_id
_entity_poly.type
_entity_poly.pdbx_seq_one_letter_code
_entity_poly.pdbx_strand_id
1 'polypeptide(L)'
;MNRFTEFEPENKDVQPIAGYWAYELVSLEEALKGLLSQINELKHSIKEAKKYCKHPSPHNLTRDEAAAVFLYTMEAGDHSFYRILNQVLRKEDRKEAVPWFSYLKLFVTALKKLPRVKGNIWRAVPGNVTSKYKPNQVLTWWTVSSCSTSADVVKAFLKPNQEATLFMIEAVNGKDLAGYTMYPNEKEVILGVGTQLRVKNVGFQHNNLHLVVLTEIDDDDNDDDDDNDKTGLAAAVATTYVTPKPSTPTRQRREIDISEDDVLISEDRSCMFYADKLYWGDAHEQESSAGNFTLDLDRSSCTQDQNVTSGGNMTSVVLDLYWDDGTNDTVAMTLIAKVTDRYWYLEKAIMNGSEYRYFAYGMHSQMETPSTYSYVCKTAVFVKYDSAPRYGLYDFENKFFLTNIQFQPINANGSYFGPPNYCTSFFTSGIWMGLTSSLLCLGILLFGIYRMMSIKSNDRFDDPKGKPLIIKAQE
;
A
#
# COMPACT_ATOMS: atom_id res chain seq x y z
N MET A 1 8.78 -0.42 25.37
CA MET A 1 8.57 -0.65 23.92
C MET A 1 7.62 -1.81 23.82
N ASN A 2 6.64 -1.75 22.91
CA ASN A 2 5.75 -2.89 22.64
C ASN A 2 6.20 -3.65 21.38
N ARG A 3 5.51 -4.74 21.05
CA ARG A 3 5.85 -5.60 19.90
C ARG A 3 5.80 -4.92 18.52
N PHE A 4 4.98 -3.89 18.34
CA PHE A 4 4.94 -3.11 17.10
C PHE A 4 6.10 -2.11 16.99
N THR A 5 6.71 -1.72 18.13
CA THR A 5 7.73 -0.67 18.23
C THR A 5 9.15 -1.17 18.51
N GLU A 6 9.31 -2.47 18.75
CA GLU A 6 10.60 -3.11 18.88
C GLU A 6 11.38 -3.01 17.56
N PHE A 7 12.66 -2.65 17.59
CA PHE A 7 13.45 -2.49 16.36
C PHE A 7 14.86 -3.03 16.53
N GLU A 8 15.34 -3.69 15.48
CA GLU A 8 16.76 -4.00 15.35
C GLU A 8 17.47 -2.92 14.54
N PRO A 9 18.49 -2.26 15.11
CA PRO A 9 19.17 -1.19 14.44
C PRO A 9 20.11 -1.63 13.30
N GLU A 10 20.41 -2.90 13.08
CA GLU A 10 21.42 -3.30 12.09
C GLU A 10 20.95 -4.46 11.22
N ASN A 11 20.94 -4.24 9.91
CA ASN A 11 20.77 -5.31 8.93
C ASN A 11 22.11 -5.99 8.72
N LYS A 12 22.44 -6.94 9.60
CA LYS A 12 23.65 -7.76 9.48
C LYS A 12 23.37 -8.94 8.58
N ASP A 13 24.34 -9.27 7.73
CA ASP A 13 24.28 -10.48 6.92
C ASP A 13 24.66 -11.68 7.81
N VAL A 14 23.63 -12.35 8.32
CA VAL A 14 23.76 -13.44 9.29
C VAL A 14 23.28 -14.73 8.65
N GLN A 15 23.86 -15.87 9.06
CA GLN A 15 23.42 -17.18 8.61
C GLN A 15 21.93 -17.42 8.91
N PRO A 16 21.19 -18.16 8.06
CA PRO A 16 19.80 -18.49 8.32
C PRO A 16 19.59 -19.24 9.64
N ILE A 17 18.43 -19.04 10.26
CA ILE A 17 18.01 -19.82 11.44
C ILE A 17 17.54 -21.20 10.95
N ALA A 18 18.51 -22.09 10.75
CA ALA A 18 18.27 -23.41 10.18
C ALA A 18 18.12 -24.51 11.24
N GLY A 19 17.26 -25.48 10.97
CA GLY A 19 17.19 -26.75 11.71
C GLY A 19 15.96 -26.95 12.59
N TYR A 20 15.22 -25.89 12.95
CA TYR A 20 14.02 -26.03 13.79
C TYR A 20 12.92 -26.89 13.14
N TRP A 21 12.87 -26.95 11.80
CA TRP A 21 11.89 -27.79 11.08
C TRP A 21 12.07 -29.30 11.30
N ALA A 22 13.29 -29.74 11.65
CA ALA A 22 13.60 -31.15 11.90
C ALA A 22 13.14 -31.64 13.28
N TYR A 23 12.74 -30.72 14.17
CA TYR A 23 12.23 -31.06 15.49
C TYR A 23 10.81 -31.62 15.41
N GLU A 24 10.49 -32.52 16.33
CA GLU A 24 9.14 -33.06 16.48
C GLU A 24 8.18 -32.01 17.05
N LEU A 25 6.91 -32.12 16.68
CA LEU A 25 5.86 -31.31 17.29
C LEU A 25 5.55 -31.85 18.68
N VAL A 26 5.77 -31.02 19.69
CA VAL A 26 5.54 -31.34 21.10
C VAL A 26 4.58 -30.33 21.73
N SER A 27 4.12 -30.59 22.96
CA SER A 27 3.27 -29.64 23.69
C SER A 27 4.02 -28.35 24.02
N LEU A 28 3.29 -27.27 24.30
CA LEU A 28 3.89 -25.98 24.64
C LEU A 28 4.78 -26.05 25.90
N GLU A 29 4.43 -26.86 26.90
CA GLU A 29 5.27 -27.06 28.10
C GLU A 29 6.57 -27.77 27.77
N GLU A 30 6.53 -28.84 26.98
CA GLU A 30 7.74 -29.59 26.63
C GLU A 30 8.64 -28.75 25.71
N ALA A 31 8.04 -27.98 24.78
CA ALA A 31 8.76 -27.05 23.91
C ALA A 31 9.54 -25.97 24.67
N LEU A 32 9.04 -25.54 25.84
CA LEU A 32 9.62 -24.46 26.64
C LEU A 32 10.29 -24.92 27.94
N LYS A 33 10.35 -26.24 28.20
CA LYS A 33 10.84 -26.82 29.44
C LYS A 33 12.25 -26.39 29.82
N GLY A 34 13.16 -26.31 28.84
CA GLY A 34 14.54 -25.86 29.04
C GLY A 34 14.69 -24.36 29.34
N LEU A 35 13.63 -23.57 29.10
CA LEU A 35 13.60 -22.11 29.27
C LEU A 35 12.82 -21.67 30.51
N LEU A 36 12.10 -22.58 31.19
CA LEU A 36 11.26 -22.27 32.37
C LEU A 36 12.02 -21.60 33.51
N SER A 37 13.31 -21.92 33.71
CA SER A 37 14.14 -21.33 34.76
C SER A 37 14.84 -20.05 34.32
N GLN A 38 14.86 -19.75 33.01
CA GLN A 38 15.57 -18.60 32.45
C GLN A 38 14.63 -17.39 32.27
N ILE A 39 13.33 -17.65 32.11
CA ILE A 39 12.33 -16.62 31.86
C ILE A 39 11.38 -16.53 33.05
N ASN A 40 11.43 -15.39 33.75
CA ASN A 40 10.55 -15.11 34.88
C ASN A 40 9.08 -15.22 34.46
N GLU A 41 8.26 -15.80 35.33
CA GLU A 41 6.80 -15.99 35.13
C GLU A 41 6.40 -16.83 33.90
N LEU A 42 7.33 -17.41 33.13
CA LEU A 42 7.00 -18.19 31.93
C LEU A 42 6.01 -19.33 32.21
N LYS A 43 6.18 -20.00 33.36
CA LYS A 43 5.30 -21.09 33.79
C LYS A 43 3.87 -20.60 34.05
N HIS A 44 3.70 -19.36 34.49
CA HIS A 44 2.40 -18.73 34.64
C HIS A 44 1.84 -18.34 33.28
N SER A 45 2.63 -17.68 32.43
CA SER A 45 2.22 -17.26 31.07
C SER A 45 1.79 -18.44 30.19
N ILE A 46 2.47 -19.59 30.26
CA ILE A 46 2.06 -20.82 29.55
C ILE A 46 0.66 -21.28 30.01
N LYS A 47 0.39 -21.24 31.33
CA LYS A 47 -0.92 -21.62 31.87
C LYS A 47 -2.01 -20.67 31.41
N GLU A 48 -1.75 -19.36 31.43
CA GLU A 48 -2.69 -18.36 30.94
C GLU A 48 -2.94 -18.49 29.45
N ALA A 49 -1.89 -18.66 28.65
CA ALA A 49 -2.00 -18.86 27.21
C ALA A 49 -2.87 -20.08 26.90
N LYS A 50 -2.68 -21.21 27.58
CA LYS A 50 -3.53 -22.40 27.42
C LYS A 50 -4.96 -22.24 27.91
N LYS A 51 -5.19 -21.34 28.86
CA LYS A 51 -6.51 -21.07 29.43
C LYS A 51 -7.33 -20.17 28.52
N TYR A 52 -6.71 -19.14 27.95
CA TYR A 52 -7.40 -18.09 27.19
C TYR A 52 -7.25 -18.21 25.66
N CYS A 53 -6.38 -19.10 25.17
CA CYS A 53 -6.30 -19.36 23.74
C CYS A 53 -7.65 -19.82 23.17
N LYS A 54 -7.95 -19.40 21.95
CA LYS A 54 -9.15 -19.82 21.24
C LYS A 54 -9.06 -21.29 20.83
N HIS A 55 -9.82 -22.13 21.52
CA HIS A 55 -9.98 -23.54 21.21
C HIS A 55 -11.42 -24.00 21.52
N PRO A 56 -12.10 -24.75 20.62
CA PRO A 56 -11.62 -25.25 19.33
C PRO A 56 -11.34 -24.13 18.32
N SER A 57 -10.34 -24.36 17.47
CA SER A 57 -9.83 -23.39 16.51
C SER A 57 -10.60 -23.49 15.18
N PRO A 58 -11.16 -22.40 14.63
CA PRO A 58 -11.77 -22.42 13.30
C PRO A 58 -10.78 -22.74 12.17
N HIS A 59 -9.48 -22.59 12.41
CA HIS A 59 -8.41 -22.87 11.44
C HIS A 59 -7.65 -24.16 11.75
N ASN A 60 -8.25 -25.07 12.52
CA ASN A 60 -7.69 -26.39 12.81
C ASN A 60 -6.32 -26.37 13.54
N LEU A 61 -6.11 -25.34 14.37
CA LEU A 61 -4.99 -25.30 15.31
C LEU A 61 -5.26 -26.23 16.49
N THR A 62 -4.24 -26.97 16.91
CA THR A 62 -4.26 -27.67 18.20
C THR A 62 -4.29 -26.66 19.34
N ARG A 63 -4.66 -27.11 20.55
CA ARG A 63 -4.65 -26.23 21.72
C ARG A 63 -3.26 -25.68 22.02
N ASP A 64 -2.21 -26.48 21.84
CA ASP A 64 -0.82 -26.06 22.03
C ASP A 64 -0.35 -25.06 20.97
N GLU A 65 -0.75 -25.24 19.71
CA GLU A 65 -0.47 -24.28 18.63
C GLU A 65 -1.16 -22.92 18.89
N ALA A 66 -2.44 -22.93 19.24
CA ALA A 66 -3.19 -21.72 19.57
C ALA A 66 -2.60 -21.00 20.81
N ALA A 67 -2.20 -21.77 21.83
CA ALA A 67 -1.53 -21.24 23.01
C ALA A 67 -0.14 -20.68 22.70
N ALA A 68 0.61 -21.28 21.78
CA ALA A 68 1.92 -20.76 21.37
C ALA A 68 1.80 -19.39 20.69
N VAL A 69 0.79 -19.20 19.84
CA VAL A 69 0.47 -17.90 19.22
C VAL A 69 0.01 -16.89 20.27
N PHE A 70 -0.90 -17.29 21.17
CA PHE A 70 -1.38 -16.42 22.24
C PHE A 70 -0.24 -15.95 23.15
N LEU A 71 0.64 -16.85 23.58
CA LEU A 71 1.81 -16.56 24.43
C LEU A 71 2.72 -15.51 23.79
N TYR A 72 2.93 -15.57 22.47
CA TYR A 72 3.74 -14.58 21.77
C TYR A 72 3.17 -13.17 21.90
N THR A 73 1.84 -13.02 21.91
CA THR A 73 1.18 -11.70 21.96
C THR A 73 1.03 -11.12 23.38
N MET A 74 1.32 -11.90 24.42
CA MET A 74 1.17 -11.45 25.81
C MET A 74 2.17 -10.34 26.16
N GLU A 75 1.72 -9.32 26.90
CA GLU A 75 2.59 -8.27 27.44
C GLU A 75 2.91 -8.52 28.92
N ALA A 76 4.21 -8.49 29.24
CA ALA A 76 4.75 -8.56 30.60
C ALA A 76 5.92 -7.56 30.77
N GLY A 77 5.85 -6.41 30.09
CA GLY A 77 6.84 -5.34 30.16
C GLY A 77 8.19 -5.74 29.55
N ASP A 78 9.27 -5.70 30.33
CA ASP A 78 10.61 -6.13 29.89
C ASP A 78 10.77 -7.66 29.88
N HIS A 79 9.82 -8.39 30.46
CA HIS A 79 9.80 -9.85 30.49
C HIS A 79 8.83 -10.47 29.48
N SER A 80 8.25 -9.66 28.57
CA SER A 80 7.36 -10.18 27.52
C SER A 80 8.07 -11.25 26.69
N PHE A 81 7.39 -12.38 26.49
CA PHE A 81 7.96 -13.55 25.83
C PHE A 81 8.51 -13.23 24.43
N TYR A 82 7.76 -12.46 23.62
CA TYR A 82 8.22 -12.07 22.28
C TYR A 82 9.52 -11.28 22.29
N ARG A 83 9.77 -10.45 23.32
CA ARG A 83 11.00 -9.64 23.41
C ARG A 83 12.20 -10.54 23.61
N ILE A 84 12.09 -11.51 24.52
CA ILE A 84 13.18 -12.45 24.81
C ILE A 84 13.45 -13.34 23.59
N LEU A 85 12.40 -13.86 22.97
CA LEU A 85 12.51 -14.63 21.73
C LEU A 85 13.21 -13.80 20.65
N ASN A 86 12.69 -12.61 20.34
CA ASN A 86 13.25 -11.78 19.29
C ASN A 86 14.69 -11.33 19.60
N GLN A 87 15.05 -11.08 20.86
CA GLN A 87 16.44 -10.83 21.24
C GLN A 87 17.37 -11.98 20.85
N VAL A 88 16.96 -13.23 21.05
CA VAL A 88 17.74 -14.41 20.67
C VAL A 88 17.81 -14.57 19.16
N LEU A 89 16.71 -14.37 18.44
CA LEU A 89 16.66 -14.49 16.98
C LEU A 89 17.51 -13.44 16.24
N ARG A 90 17.83 -12.32 16.90
CA ARG A 90 18.74 -11.27 16.40
C ARG A 90 20.21 -11.62 16.53
N LYS A 91 20.57 -12.53 17.43
CA LYS A 91 21.98 -12.81 17.70
C LYS A 91 22.66 -13.48 16.51
N GLU A 92 23.91 -13.07 16.28
CA GLU A 92 24.77 -13.64 15.25
C GLU A 92 25.08 -15.12 15.50
N ASP A 93 25.31 -15.48 16.77
CA ASP A 93 25.51 -16.87 17.15
C ASP A 93 24.17 -17.65 17.15
N ARG A 94 23.93 -18.39 16.07
CA ARG A 94 22.73 -19.21 15.90
C ARG A 94 22.61 -20.35 16.90
N LYS A 95 23.69 -20.72 17.61
CA LYS A 95 23.63 -21.72 18.68
C LYS A 95 22.72 -21.26 19.83
N GLU A 96 22.60 -19.96 20.04
CA GLU A 96 21.73 -19.40 21.06
C GLU A 96 20.23 -19.60 20.75
N ALA A 97 19.87 -19.79 19.48
CA ALA A 97 18.49 -20.07 19.08
C ALA A 97 18.11 -21.55 19.24
N VAL A 98 19.07 -22.48 19.33
CA VAL A 98 18.82 -23.93 19.41
C VAL A 98 17.86 -24.33 20.56
N PRO A 99 17.98 -23.78 21.79
CA PRO A 99 17.02 -24.05 22.86
C PRO A 99 15.57 -23.67 22.54
N TRP A 100 15.35 -22.81 21.55
CA TRP A 100 14.04 -22.32 21.12
C TRP A 100 13.46 -23.11 19.94
N PHE A 101 14.19 -24.05 19.36
CA PHE A 101 13.77 -24.74 18.13
C PHE A 101 12.48 -25.53 18.29
N SER A 102 12.26 -26.18 19.44
CA SER A 102 10.98 -26.85 19.74
C SER A 102 9.80 -25.86 19.77
N TYR A 103 10.00 -24.67 20.35
CA TYR A 103 8.97 -23.62 20.34
C TYR A 103 8.77 -23.04 18.94
N LEU A 104 9.85 -22.74 18.21
CA LEU A 104 9.77 -22.24 16.82
C LEU A 104 9.05 -23.23 15.91
N LYS A 105 9.33 -24.54 16.04
CA LYS A 105 8.63 -25.60 15.32
C LYS A 105 7.12 -25.53 15.57
N LEU A 106 6.70 -25.46 16.83
CA LEU A 106 5.29 -25.37 17.23
C LEU A 106 4.64 -24.08 16.70
N PHE A 107 5.30 -22.93 16.92
CA PHE A 107 4.80 -21.61 16.55
C PHE A 107 4.69 -21.43 15.04
N VAL A 108 5.73 -21.76 14.26
CA VAL A 108 5.70 -21.67 12.79
C VAL A 108 4.67 -22.63 12.20
N THR A 109 4.50 -23.82 12.79
CA THR A 109 3.44 -24.76 12.36
C THR A 109 2.04 -24.18 12.61
N ALA A 110 1.83 -23.49 13.74
CA ALA A 110 0.59 -22.78 14.01
C ALA A 110 0.35 -21.66 12.99
N LEU A 111 1.35 -20.81 12.73
CA LEU A 111 1.27 -19.71 11.77
C LEU A 111 0.95 -20.16 10.35
N LYS A 112 1.41 -21.34 9.92
CA LYS A 112 1.08 -21.91 8.60
C LYS A 112 -0.41 -22.19 8.42
N LYS A 113 -1.15 -22.43 9.50
CA LYS A 113 -2.59 -22.71 9.48
C LYS A 113 -3.46 -21.45 9.53
N LEU A 114 -2.89 -20.31 9.92
CA LEU A 114 -3.63 -19.05 10.02
C LEU A 114 -3.89 -18.43 8.64
N PRO A 115 -4.98 -17.64 8.51
CA PRO A 115 -5.29 -16.93 7.27
C PRO A 115 -4.13 -16.04 6.80
N ARG A 116 -3.90 -16.05 5.49
CA ARG A 116 -2.89 -15.22 4.82
C ARG A 116 -3.48 -13.83 4.54
N VAL A 117 -2.75 -12.79 4.92
CA VAL A 117 -3.03 -11.38 4.63
C VAL A 117 -2.11 -10.95 3.50
N LYS A 118 -2.71 -10.59 2.36
CA LYS A 118 -2.02 -9.96 1.23
C LYS A 118 -2.40 -8.48 1.19
N GLY A 119 -1.42 -7.59 1.14
CA GLY A 119 -1.64 -6.14 1.08
C GLY A 119 -0.80 -5.35 2.07
N ASN A 120 -1.20 -4.10 2.31
CA ASN A 120 -0.43 -3.17 3.13
C ASN A 120 -0.61 -3.45 4.63
N ILE A 121 0.50 -3.72 5.31
CA ILE A 121 0.58 -3.79 6.76
C ILE A 121 1.60 -2.77 7.29
N TRP A 122 1.43 -2.39 8.54
CA TRP A 122 2.11 -1.27 9.15
C TRP A 122 2.91 -1.72 10.37
N ARG A 123 4.10 -1.15 10.52
CA ARG A 123 4.96 -1.27 11.72
C ARG A 123 5.65 0.06 11.95
N ALA A 124 5.95 0.45 13.17
CA ALA A 124 6.66 1.71 13.41
C ALA A 124 7.74 1.53 14.45
N VAL A 125 8.78 2.35 14.41
CA VAL A 125 9.90 2.25 15.34
C VAL A 125 10.28 3.64 15.83
N PRO A 126 10.70 3.78 17.09
CA PRO A 126 11.17 5.07 17.60
C PRO A 126 12.50 5.45 16.95
N GLY A 127 12.63 6.73 16.62
CA GLY A 127 13.78 7.34 15.95
C GLY A 127 13.71 7.31 14.42
N ASN A 128 14.55 8.13 13.79
CA ASN A 128 14.79 8.10 12.35
C ASN A 128 15.81 7.00 12.01
N VAL A 129 15.38 5.99 11.27
CA VAL A 129 16.24 4.87 10.82
C VAL A 129 16.38 4.80 9.30
N THR A 130 15.91 5.81 8.59
CA THR A 130 15.90 5.85 7.11
C THR A 130 17.27 5.67 6.49
N SER A 131 18.35 6.17 7.13
CA SER A 131 19.73 6.04 6.65
C SER A 131 20.23 4.60 6.51
N LYS A 132 19.53 3.64 7.15
CA LYS A 132 19.87 2.21 7.12
C LYS A 132 19.26 1.46 5.94
N TYR A 133 18.34 2.11 5.23
CA TYR A 133 17.62 1.54 4.11
C TYR A 133 18.05 2.23 2.83
N LYS A 134 18.43 1.45 1.83
CA LYS A 134 18.72 1.94 0.48
C LYS A 134 17.67 1.41 -0.49
N PRO A 135 17.19 2.22 -1.45
CA PRO A 135 16.29 1.72 -2.50
C PRO A 135 16.84 0.45 -3.17
N ASN A 136 15.96 -0.52 -3.45
CA ASN A 136 16.25 -1.84 -4.00
C ASN A 136 17.12 -2.76 -3.12
N GLN A 137 17.51 -2.35 -1.91
CA GLN A 137 18.19 -3.24 -0.97
C GLN A 137 17.24 -4.38 -0.58
N VAL A 138 17.75 -5.61 -0.62
CA VAL A 138 17.10 -6.77 -0.01
C VAL A 138 17.64 -6.93 1.41
N LEU A 139 16.74 -7.15 2.36
CA LEU A 139 17.04 -7.36 3.76
C LEU A 139 16.22 -8.53 4.31
N THR A 140 16.74 -9.19 5.34
CA THR A 140 16.04 -10.29 5.98
C THR A 140 15.71 -9.91 7.42
N TRP A 141 14.43 -9.92 7.76
CA TRP A 141 13.98 -9.80 9.15
C TRP A 141 13.95 -11.19 9.79
N TRP A 142 15.03 -11.52 10.50
CA TRP A 142 15.19 -12.81 11.17
C TRP A 142 14.22 -13.01 12.34
N THR A 143 13.75 -11.93 12.95
CA THR A 143 12.78 -11.97 14.05
C THR A 143 11.35 -12.13 13.58
N VAL A 144 10.48 -12.59 14.48
CA VAL A 144 9.04 -12.49 14.28
C VAL A 144 8.66 -11.01 14.34
N SER A 145 7.95 -10.52 13.33
CA SER A 145 7.60 -9.10 13.25
C SER A 145 6.09 -8.90 13.38
N SER A 146 5.68 -8.26 14.46
CA SER A 146 4.28 -7.83 14.68
C SER A 146 3.98 -6.57 13.88
N CYS A 147 2.97 -6.64 13.01
CA CYS A 147 2.48 -5.55 12.19
C CYS A 147 0.97 -5.41 12.40
N SER A 148 0.36 -4.33 11.94
CA SER A 148 -1.10 -4.15 11.96
C SER A 148 -1.61 -3.85 10.55
N THR A 149 -2.82 -4.25 10.23
CA THR A 149 -3.50 -3.73 9.02
C THR A 149 -3.90 -2.26 9.16
N SER A 150 -3.85 -1.68 10.37
CA SER A 150 -4.16 -0.27 10.63
C SER A 150 -2.91 0.54 10.96
N ALA A 151 -2.67 1.60 10.19
CA ALA A 151 -1.61 2.56 10.48
C ALA A 151 -1.85 3.29 11.81
N ASP A 152 -3.11 3.53 12.18
CA ASP A 152 -3.48 4.33 13.36
C ASP A 152 -3.22 3.55 14.65
N VAL A 153 -3.48 2.23 14.65
CA VAL A 153 -3.09 1.33 15.75
C VAL A 153 -1.59 1.45 16.02
N VAL A 154 -0.77 1.40 14.97
CA VAL A 154 0.69 1.44 15.10
C VAL A 154 1.16 2.82 15.57
N LYS A 155 0.57 3.89 15.04
CA LYS A 155 0.88 5.27 15.45
C LYS A 155 0.52 5.53 16.91
N ALA A 156 -0.54 4.92 17.44
CA ALA A 156 -0.93 5.06 18.85
C ALA A 156 0.14 4.57 19.83
N PHE A 157 1.06 3.71 19.39
CA PHE A 157 2.20 3.25 20.19
C PHE A 157 3.43 4.17 20.12
N LEU A 158 3.41 5.19 19.27
CA LEU A 158 4.48 6.18 19.17
C LEU A 158 4.25 7.32 20.17
N LYS A 159 5.34 7.85 20.73
CA LYS A 159 5.25 9.01 21.62
C LYS A 159 5.01 10.27 20.79
N PRO A 160 4.11 11.18 21.22
CA PRO A 160 3.91 12.45 20.55
C PRO A 160 5.22 13.27 20.54
N ASN A 161 5.48 13.97 19.43
CA ASN A 161 6.66 14.80 19.20
C ASN A 161 8.02 14.08 19.22
N GLN A 162 8.06 12.75 19.26
CA GLN A 162 9.31 12.00 19.09
C GLN A 162 9.52 11.67 17.60
N GLU A 163 10.75 11.72 17.12
CA GLU A 163 11.09 11.14 15.82
C GLU A 163 10.73 9.65 15.80
N ALA A 164 10.13 9.20 14.70
CA ALA A 164 9.77 7.82 14.49
C ALA A 164 9.81 7.46 13.00
N THR A 165 10.03 6.19 12.71
CA THR A 165 9.98 5.66 11.35
C THR A 165 8.81 4.69 11.23
N LEU A 166 7.89 4.97 10.32
CA LEU A 166 6.79 4.11 9.93
C LEU A 166 7.24 3.26 8.73
N PHE A 167 6.97 1.97 8.80
CA PHE A 167 7.13 1.00 7.73
C PHE A 167 5.75 0.70 7.14
N MET A 168 5.60 0.94 5.84
CA MET A 168 4.51 0.37 5.05
C MET A 168 5.07 -0.85 4.32
N ILE A 169 4.51 -2.02 4.60
CA ILE A 169 4.99 -3.28 4.06
C ILE A 169 3.89 -3.87 3.20
N GLU A 170 4.16 -4.03 1.91
CA GLU A 170 3.34 -4.84 1.03
C GLU A 170 3.62 -6.31 1.33
N ALA A 171 2.82 -6.90 2.22
CA ALA A 171 2.97 -8.27 2.63
C ALA A 171 2.26 -9.21 1.64
N VAL A 172 2.87 -10.36 1.42
CA VAL A 172 2.25 -11.47 0.70
C VAL A 172 1.93 -12.59 1.70
N ASN A 173 2.83 -12.95 2.62
CA ASN A 173 2.67 -14.07 3.58
C ASN A 173 2.27 -13.66 5.01
N GLY A 174 1.81 -12.43 5.24
CA GLY A 174 1.34 -11.98 6.55
C GLY A 174 0.29 -12.93 7.15
N LYS A 175 0.34 -13.19 8.45
CA LYS A 175 -0.59 -14.10 9.14
C LYS A 175 -1.53 -13.32 10.05
N ASP A 176 -2.83 -13.44 9.81
CA ASP A 176 -3.85 -12.80 10.64
C ASP A 176 -3.97 -13.51 12.00
N LEU A 177 -3.84 -12.74 13.09
CA LEU A 177 -3.96 -13.25 14.45
C LEU A 177 -5.35 -13.01 15.06
N ALA A 178 -6.35 -12.58 14.29
CA ALA A 178 -7.71 -12.35 14.77
C ALA A 178 -8.25 -13.54 15.57
N GLY A 179 -8.47 -13.30 16.87
CA GLY A 179 -8.95 -14.32 17.82
C GLY A 179 -7.89 -15.27 18.40
N TYR A 180 -6.60 -15.11 18.05
CA TYR A 180 -5.48 -15.85 18.66
C TYR A 180 -4.52 -14.94 19.45
N THR A 181 -4.81 -13.64 19.49
CA THR A 181 -4.06 -12.63 20.26
C THR A 181 -4.77 -12.26 21.55
N MET A 182 -4.00 -11.80 22.54
CA MET A 182 -4.51 -11.17 23.77
C MET A 182 -5.15 -9.79 23.50
N TYR A 183 -4.82 -9.16 22.35
CA TYR A 183 -5.22 -7.80 22.01
C TYR A 183 -5.94 -7.73 20.65
N PRO A 184 -7.23 -8.12 20.59
CA PRO A 184 -7.96 -8.23 19.31
C PRO A 184 -8.11 -6.89 18.56
N ASN A 185 -8.14 -5.77 19.29
CA ASN A 185 -8.33 -4.43 18.70
C ASN A 185 -7.11 -3.94 17.92
N GLU A 186 -5.96 -4.59 18.06
CA GLU A 186 -4.72 -4.16 17.42
C GLU A 186 -4.60 -4.66 15.96
N LYS A 187 -5.56 -5.47 15.50
CA LYS A 187 -5.63 -6.01 14.12
C LYS A 187 -4.26 -6.60 13.69
N GLU A 188 -3.67 -7.38 14.59
CA GLU A 188 -2.28 -7.83 14.48
C GLU A 188 -2.09 -8.85 13.36
N VAL A 189 -1.05 -8.62 12.55
CA VAL A 189 -0.56 -9.48 11.49
C VAL A 189 0.90 -9.81 11.77
N ILE A 190 1.27 -11.08 11.74
CA ILE A 190 2.66 -11.51 11.94
C ILE A 190 3.34 -11.79 10.60
N LEU A 191 4.53 -11.23 10.42
CA LEU A 191 5.52 -11.73 9.47
C LEU A 191 6.44 -12.74 10.18
N GLY A 192 6.66 -13.88 9.53
CA GLY A 192 7.42 -15.00 10.09
C GLY A 192 8.91 -14.70 10.29
N VAL A 193 9.61 -15.63 10.95
CA VAL A 193 11.07 -15.57 11.07
C VAL A 193 11.74 -15.68 9.70
N GLY A 194 12.72 -14.83 9.44
CA GLY A 194 13.47 -14.85 8.18
C GLY A 194 12.73 -14.26 6.99
N THR A 195 11.75 -13.38 7.22
CA THR A 195 11.00 -12.72 6.14
C THR A 195 11.94 -11.86 5.30
N GLN A 196 12.02 -12.09 3.99
CA GLN A 196 12.80 -11.29 3.08
C GLN A 196 11.98 -10.10 2.55
N LEU A 197 12.58 -8.92 2.60
CA LEU A 197 11.93 -7.66 2.24
C LEU A 197 12.84 -6.89 1.28
N ARG A 198 12.24 -6.32 0.23
CA ARG A 198 12.89 -5.38 -0.68
C ARG A 198 12.46 -3.97 -0.36
N VAL A 199 13.43 -3.06 -0.22
CA VAL A 199 13.15 -1.63 -0.04
C VAL A 199 12.65 -1.04 -1.35
N LYS A 200 11.39 -0.61 -1.39
CA LYS A 200 10.82 0.11 -2.54
C LYS A 200 11.15 1.59 -2.51
N ASN A 201 10.97 2.23 -1.35
CA ASN A 201 11.15 3.67 -1.22
C ASN A 201 11.58 4.05 0.20
N VAL A 202 12.38 5.11 0.32
CA VAL A 202 12.88 5.68 1.57
C VAL A 202 12.79 7.19 1.47
N GLY A 203 12.27 7.85 2.52
CA GLY A 203 12.53 9.28 2.70
C GLY A 203 11.33 10.21 2.50
N PHE A 204 10.09 9.71 2.50
CA PHE A 204 8.96 10.59 2.78
C PHE A 204 8.99 10.97 4.27
N GLN A 205 8.99 12.26 4.58
CA GLN A 205 8.94 12.80 5.93
C GLN A 205 7.75 13.74 6.07
N HIS A 206 7.01 13.58 7.16
CA HIS A 206 5.99 14.52 7.60
C HIS A 206 6.16 14.78 9.10
N ASN A 207 6.49 16.01 9.47
CA ASN A 207 6.89 16.37 10.84
C ASN A 207 8.01 15.47 11.36
N ASN A 208 7.76 14.75 12.45
CA ASN A 208 8.71 13.84 13.10
C ASN A 208 8.54 12.39 12.63
N LEU A 209 7.70 12.13 11.63
CA LEU A 209 7.45 10.80 11.09
C LEU A 209 8.17 10.62 9.75
N HIS A 210 9.02 9.61 9.68
CA HIS A 210 9.68 9.16 8.46
C HIS A 210 9.00 7.90 7.93
N LEU A 211 8.93 7.72 6.61
CA LEU A 211 8.31 6.55 5.98
C LEU A 211 9.35 5.75 5.19
N VAL A 212 9.31 4.43 5.38
CA VAL A 212 10.01 3.43 4.59
C VAL A 212 8.98 2.47 3.99
N VAL A 213 9.05 2.26 2.68
CA VAL A 213 8.16 1.35 1.96
C VAL A 213 8.92 0.09 1.60
N LEU A 214 8.39 -1.07 2.02
CA LEU A 214 8.96 -2.40 1.81
C LEU A 214 7.97 -3.29 1.05
N THR A 215 8.48 -4.26 0.32
CA THR A 215 7.69 -5.34 -0.27
C THR A 215 8.29 -6.68 0.12
N GLU A 216 7.46 -7.61 0.56
CA GLU A 216 7.87 -8.97 0.85
C GLU A 216 8.21 -9.72 -0.43
N ILE A 217 9.32 -10.46 -0.40
CA ILE A 217 9.75 -11.36 -1.49
C ILE A 217 9.11 -12.72 -1.21
N ASP A 218 8.37 -13.25 -2.18
CA ASP A 218 7.77 -14.59 -2.11
C ASP A 218 8.71 -15.58 -2.82
N ASP A 219 9.15 -16.62 -2.11
CA ASP A 219 10.03 -17.66 -2.67
C ASP A 219 9.27 -18.67 -3.54
N ASP A 220 7.93 -18.69 -3.46
CA ASP A 220 7.03 -19.57 -4.23
C ASP A 220 6.90 -19.16 -5.71
N ASP A 221 7.52 -18.05 -6.15
CA ASP A 221 7.60 -17.64 -7.55
C ASP A 221 8.90 -18.13 -8.25
N ASN A 222 9.66 -19.04 -7.63
CA ASN A 222 10.84 -19.68 -8.22
C ASN A 222 10.59 -21.16 -8.54
N ASP A 223 9.74 -21.42 -9.52
CA ASP A 223 9.75 -22.64 -10.35
C ASP A 223 8.91 -22.31 -11.60
N ASP A 224 9.53 -21.62 -12.58
CA ASP A 224 9.20 -21.68 -14.01
C ASP A 224 10.13 -20.71 -14.78
N ASP A 225 11.45 -20.94 -14.71
CA ASP A 225 12.31 -20.71 -15.87
C ASP A 225 12.32 -22.04 -16.65
N ASP A 226 11.29 -22.29 -17.48
CA ASP A 226 11.43 -23.20 -18.62
C ASP A 226 11.26 -22.41 -19.92
N ASP A 227 12.42 -22.14 -20.51
CA ASP A 227 12.65 -21.75 -21.89
C ASP A 227 12.11 -22.85 -22.85
N ASN A 228 10.79 -23.03 -22.94
CA ASN A 228 10.17 -23.82 -24.03
C ASN A 228 8.64 -23.70 -24.10
N ASP A 229 8.12 -22.55 -24.57
CA ASP A 229 6.99 -22.64 -25.52
C ASP A 229 6.95 -21.46 -26.50
N LYS A 230 7.89 -21.49 -27.44
CA LYS A 230 7.80 -20.73 -28.69
C LYS A 230 7.04 -21.53 -29.76
N THR A 231 5.97 -22.26 -29.46
CA THR A 231 5.14 -22.88 -30.53
C THR A 231 3.72 -23.20 -30.05
N GLY A 232 2.90 -22.17 -29.81
CA GLY A 232 1.48 -22.41 -29.52
C GLY A 232 0.50 -21.24 -29.77
N LEU A 233 0.99 -20.06 -30.12
CA LEU A 233 0.18 -18.83 -30.22
C LEU A 233 -0.60 -18.67 -31.55
N ALA A 234 -0.84 -19.75 -32.31
CA ALA A 234 -1.43 -19.66 -33.65
C ALA A 234 -2.73 -20.47 -33.89
N ALA A 235 -3.29 -21.17 -32.88
CA ALA A 235 -4.42 -22.09 -33.14
C ALA A 235 -5.62 -22.03 -32.17
N ALA A 236 -5.71 -21.06 -31.25
CA ALA A 236 -6.82 -21.05 -30.26
C ALA A 236 -7.58 -19.72 -30.09
N VAL A 237 -7.49 -18.78 -31.05
CA VAL A 237 -8.34 -17.56 -31.06
C VAL A 237 -8.93 -17.32 -32.44
N ALA A 238 -9.50 -18.37 -33.03
CA ALA A 238 -10.17 -18.30 -34.33
C ALA A 238 -11.42 -19.17 -34.36
N THR A 239 -12.43 -18.88 -33.54
CA THR A 239 -13.87 -19.10 -33.87
C THR A 239 -14.76 -18.64 -32.72
N THR A 240 -15.28 -17.42 -32.81
CA THR A 240 -16.72 -17.10 -32.74
C THR A 240 -16.88 -15.58 -32.89
N TYR A 241 -16.89 -15.10 -34.13
CA TYR A 241 -17.49 -13.82 -34.50
C TYR A 241 -18.76 -14.13 -35.30
N VAL A 242 -19.89 -13.59 -34.85
CA VAL A 242 -21.07 -13.38 -35.70
C VAL A 242 -21.28 -11.86 -35.77
N THR A 243 -21.12 -11.30 -36.95
CA THR A 243 -21.45 -9.91 -37.28
C THR A 243 -22.80 -9.84 -38.01
N PRO A 244 -23.62 -8.81 -37.77
CA PRO A 244 -24.56 -8.31 -38.76
C PRO A 244 -24.02 -7.06 -39.49
N LYS A 245 -24.58 -6.85 -40.69
CA LYS A 245 -24.12 -6.11 -41.88
C LYS A 245 -24.27 -4.56 -41.78
N PRO A 246 -23.51 -3.76 -42.57
CA PRO A 246 -23.53 -2.30 -42.52
C PRO A 246 -24.44 -1.62 -43.56
N SER A 247 -25.01 -0.46 -43.19
CA SER A 247 -25.43 0.62 -44.10
C SER A 247 -25.34 2.02 -43.43
N THR A 248 -24.55 2.90 -44.05
CA THR A 248 -24.13 4.31 -43.86
C THR A 248 -25.24 5.36 -43.58
N PRO A 249 -24.99 6.60 -43.06
CA PRO A 249 -24.17 7.09 -41.91
C PRO A 249 -24.91 8.04 -40.92
N THR A 250 -24.24 8.34 -39.77
CA THR A 250 -24.40 9.48 -38.80
C THR A 250 -25.65 9.52 -37.89
N ARG A 251 -25.55 9.52 -36.55
CA ARG A 251 -24.81 10.41 -35.63
C ARG A 251 -24.32 9.63 -34.39
N GLN A 252 -23.02 9.67 -34.06
CA GLN A 252 -22.47 9.11 -32.82
C GLN A 252 -22.69 10.03 -31.62
N ARG A 253 -23.09 9.47 -30.46
CA ARG A 253 -22.51 9.74 -29.13
C ARG A 253 -23.03 8.77 -28.05
N ARG A 254 -22.13 7.96 -27.47
CA ARG A 254 -21.78 7.83 -26.04
C ARG A 254 -21.08 6.49 -25.82
N GLU A 255 -20.33 6.38 -24.73
CA GLU A 255 -20.29 5.11 -23.99
C GLU A 255 -19.99 5.35 -22.51
N ILE A 256 -20.90 6.07 -21.85
CA ILE A 256 -21.42 5.64 -20.55
C ILE A 256 -22.94 5.71 -20.73
N ASP A 257 -23.63 4.64 -20.39
CA ASP A 257 -25.09 4.54 -20.42
C ASP A 257 -25.69 5.82 -19.81
N ILE A 258 -26.49 6.53 -20.60
CA ILE A 258 -27.36 7.59 -20.05
C ILE A 258 -28.77 7.08 -20.26
N SER A 259 -29.09 6.19 -19.35
CA SER A 259 -30.40 5.73 -18.98
C SER A 259 -30.50 6.07 -17.51
N GLU A 260 -31.03 7.26 -17.21
CA GLU A 260 -31.40 7.70 -15.86
C GLU A 260 -30.22 7.85 -14.88
N ASP A 261 -29.54 9.01 -14.84
CA ASP A 261 -28.73 9.38 -13.67
C ASP A 261 -28.47 10.90 -13.59
N ASP A 262 -28.49 11.38 -12.34
CA ASP A 262 -28.65 12.75 -11.89
C ASP A 262 -27.36 13.59 -11.94
N VAL A 263 -27.23 14.49 -12.92
CA VAL A 263 -26.09 15.43 -13.06
C VAL A 263 -26.51 16.85 -12.68
N LEU A 264 -25.79 17.49 -11.75
CA LEU A 264 -25.97 18.92 -11.48
C LEU A 264 -25.35 19.75 -12.60
N ILE A 265 -26.20 20.54 -13.26
CA ILE A 265 -25.81 21.50 -14.29
C ILE A 265 -26.30 22.86 -13.82
N SER A 266 -25.39 23.82 -13.68
CA SER A 266 -25.77 25.20 -13.37
C SER A 266 -26.64 25.82 -14.48
N GLU A 267 -27.53 26.75 -14.16
CA GLU A 267 -28.44 27.36 -15.14
C GLU A 267 -27.69 28.07 -16.30
N ASP A 268 -26.53 28.65 -16.00
CA ASP A 268 -25.61 29.25 -16.95
C ASP A 268 -24.69 28.23 -17.67
N ARG A 269 -24.83 26.94 -17.34
CA ARG A 269 -24.02 25.80 -17.79
C ARG A 269 -22.52 26.02 -17.62
N SER A 270 -22.12 26.85 -16.68
CA SER A 270 -20.72 27.16 -16.44
C SER A 270 -20.04 26.12 -15.56
N CYS A 271 -20.82 25.31 -14.83
CA CYS A 271 -20.37 24.40 -13.79
C CYS A 271 -21.15 23.08 -13.85
N MET A 272 -20.43 21.95 -13.72
CA MET A 272 -20.99 20.61 -13.72
C MET A 272 -20.41 19.76 -12.61
N PHE A 273 -21.26 18.97 -11.96
CA PHE A 273 -20.88 18.09 -10.87
C PHE A 273 -21.67 16.79 -10.92
N TYR A 274 -20.99 15.69 -10.63
CA TYR A 274 -21.56 14.36 -10.49
C TYR A 274 -20.81 13.59 -9.40
N ALA A 275 -21.54 12.79 -8.63
CA ALA A 275 -21.02 11.82 -7.69
C ALA A 275 -22.14 10.84 -7.31
N ASP A 276 -21.83 9.55 -7.21
CA ASP A 276 -22.84 8.51 -6.99
C ASP A 276 -23.39 8.54 -5.56
N LYS A 277 -22.48 8.61 -4.58
CA LYS A 277 -22.80 8.41 -3.16
C LYS A 277 -21.88 9.23 -2.28
N LEU A 278 -22.46 9.73 -1.19
CA LEU A 278 -21.76 10.26 -0.03
C LEU A 278 -21.91 9.29 1.13
N TYR A 279 -20.80 8.91 1.75
CA TYR A 279 -20.81 8.08 2.96
C TYR A 279 -19.70 8.47 3.96
N TRP A 280 -19.89 8.02 5.20
CA TRP A 280 -19.04 8.26 6.35
C TRP A 280 -18.40 6.95 6.83
N GLY A 281 -17.16 6.98 7.32
CA GLY A 281 -16.49 5.78 7.87
C GLY A 281 -15.37 5.21 7.02
N ASP A 282 -14.77 4.08 7.40
CA ASP A 282 -13.61 3.52 6.69
C ASP A 282 -14.00 2.97 5.31
N ALA A 283 -13.24 3.33 4.27
CA ALA A 283 -13.50 2.92 2.87
C ALA A 283 -13.58 1.40 2.62
N HIS A 284 -13.23 0.58 3.61
CA HIS A 284 -13.29 -0.88 3.58
C HIS A 284 -14.56 -1.48 4.19
N GLU A 285 -15.41 -0.69 4.85
CA GLU A 285 -16.73 -1.12 5.31
C GLU A 285 -17.80 -0.71 4.28
N GLN A 286 -17.68 -1.22 3.06
CA GLN A 286 -18.84 -1.35 2.19
C GLN A 286 -19.73 -2.42 2.80
N GLU A 287 -20.65 -2.05 3.72
CA GLU A 287 -22.04 -2.56 3.79
C GLU A 287 -22.77 -2.42 5.13
N SER A 288 -22.16 -2.02 6.26
CA SER A 288 -22.85 -2.27 7.55
C SER A 288 -23.40 -1.12 8.39
N SER A 289 -23.14 0.18 8.15
CA SER A 289 -23.74 1.22 9.03
C SER A 289 -23.62 2.70 8.61
N ALA A 290 -23.26 3.03 7.37
CA ALA A 290 -23.18 4.43 6.92
C ALA A 290 -24.38 4.77 6.02
N GLY A 291 -25.13 5.83 6.35
CA GLY A 291 -26.27 6.31 5.55
C GLY A 291 -25.86 6.50 4.09
N ASN A 292 -26.69 6.01 3.17
CA ASN A 292 -26.42 6.03 1.74
C ASN A 292 -27.03 7.31 1.16
N PHE A 293 -26.32 8.43 1.31
CA PHE A 293 -26.87 9.69 0.84
C PHE A 293 -26.70 9.84 -0.68
N THR A 294 -27.80 10.16 -1.35
CA THR A 294 -27.89 10.48 -2.77
C THR A 294 -27.99 11.99 -2.97
N LEU A 295 -27.52 12.50 -4.11
CA LEU A 295 -27.47 13.94 -4.38
C LEU A 295 -28.87 14.47 -4.76
N ASP A 296 -29.38 15.43 -4.01
CA ASP A 296 -30.62 16.15 -4.32
C ASP A 296 -30.32 17.28 -5.33
N LEU A 297 -30.64 17.03 -6.61
CA LEU A 297 -30.38 17.98 -7.68
C LEU A 297 -31.23 19.25 -7.59
N ASP A 298 -32.47 19.14 -7.12
CA ASP A 298 -33.44 20.25 -7.14
C ASP A 298 -33.06 21.36 -6.15
N ARG A 299 -32.36 20.97 -5.07
CA ARG A 299 -31.93 21.89 -4.02
C ARG A 299 -30.48 22.35 -4.17
N SER A 300 -29.68 21.61 -4.91
CA SER A 300 -28.26 21.92 -5.09
C SER A 300 -28.04 22.97 -6.18
N SER A 301 -27.04 23.81 -6.00
CA SER A 301 -26.75 24.91 -6.92
C SER A 301 -25.25 25.13 -7.09
N CYS A 302 -24.86 25.77 -8.19
CA CYS A 302 -23.50 26.20 -8.42
C CYS A 302 -23.51 27.68 -8.76
N THR A 303 -22.77 28.47 -7.99
CA THR A 303 -22.68 29.92 -8.14
C THR A 303 -21.23 30.34 -8.38
N GLN A 304 -21.02 31.19 -9.37
CA GLN A 304 -19.73 31.83 -9.58
C GLN A 304 -19.71 33.14 -8.81
N ASP A 305 -18.87 33.23 -7.78
CA ASP A 305 -18.67 34.48 -7.05
C ASP A 305 -17.56 35.29 -7.72
N GLN A 306 -17.97 36.29 -8.52
CA GLN A 306 -17.06 37.23 -9.16
C GLN A 306 -16.50 38.29 -8.19
N ASN A 307 -16.95 38.33 -6.92
CA ASN A 307 -16.60 39.40 -5.97
C ASN A 307 -15.53 39.03 -4.93
N VAL A 308 -14.98 37.82 -4.93
CA VAL A 308 -13.88 37.45 -4.01
C VAL A 308 -12.52 37.76 -4.64
N THR A 309 -12.17 39.04 -4.73
CA THR A 309 -10.80 39.48 -5.06
C THR A 309 -9.88 39.27 -3.87
N SER A 310 -9.27 38.09 -3.79
CA SER A 310 -8.04 37.87 -3.02
C SER A 310 -6.86 37.90 -3.99
N GLY A 311 -6.20 39.06 -4.12
CA GLY A 311 -4.88 39.25 -4.75
C GLY A 311 -4.51 38.30 -5.90
N GLY A 312 -5.10 38.50 -7.09
CA GLY A 312 -4.77 37.76 -8.32
C GLY A 312 -5.99 37.57 -9.22
N ASN A 313 -5.78 37.23 -10.50
CA ASN A 313 -6.82 36.83 -11.46
C ASN A 313 -7.42 35.45 -11.10
N MET A 314 -8.00 35.31 -9.91
CA MET A 314 -8.62 34.07 -9.44
C MET A 314 -10.09 34.31 -9.14
N THR A 315 -10.97 33.56 -9.81
CA THR A 315 -12.42 33.53 -9.54
C THR A 315 -12.73 32.38 -8.59
N SER A 316 -13.69 32.58 -7.68
CA SER A 316 -14.13 31.54 -6.74
C SER A 316 -15.46 30.96 -7.24
N VAL A 317 -15.55 29.65 -7.32
CA VAL A 317 -16.77 28.93 -7.68
C VAL A 317 -17.23 28.14 -6.47
N VAL A 318 -18.49 28.35 -6.08
CA VAL A 318 -19.09 27.76 -4.88
C VAL A 318 -20.21 26.82 -5.33
N LEU A 319 -20.11 25.53 -4.96
CA LEU A 319 -21.17 24.55 -5.18
C LEU A 319 -21.81 24.24 -3.84
N ASP A 320 -23.10 24.50 -3.72
CA ASP A 320 -23.91 24.08 -2.59
C ASP A 320 -24.64 22.79 -2.97
N LEU A 321 -24.27 21.70 -2.31
CA LEU A 321 -24.75 20.34 -2.56
C LEU A 321 -25.59 19.87 -1.37
N TYR A 322 -26.78 19.36 -1.64
CA TYR A 322 -27.67 18.76 -0.65
C TYR A 322 -27.76 17.25 -0.92
N TRP A 323 -27.66 16.46 0.14
CA TRP A 323 -27.66 15.01 0.05
C TRP A 323 -28.76 14.42 0.93
N ASP A 324 -29.53 13.46 0.45
CA ASP A 324 -30.66 12.83 1.15
C ASP A 324 -30.48 11.31 1.26
N ASP A 325 -30.79 10.73 2.42
CA ASP A 325 -30.82 9.27 2.70
C ASP A 325 -32.22 8.66 2.48
N GLY A 326 -33.18 9.45 1.98
CA GLY A 326 -34.56 9.02 1.72
C GLY A 326 -35.46 8.98 2.98
N THR A 327 -34.94 9.39 4.14
CA THR A 327 -35.63 9.36 5.44
C THR A 327 -35.78 10.73 6.12
N ASN A 328 -35.71 11.83 5.35
CA ASN A 328 -35.71 13.25 5.75
C ASN A 328 -34.39 13.80 6.32
N ASP A 329 -33.32 13.01 6.40
CA ASP A 329 -32.01 13.51 6.81
C ASP A 329 -31.28 14.10 5.60
N THR A 330 -31.19 15.44 5.58
CA THR A 330 -30.48 16.17 4.52
C THR A 330 -29.13 16.67 5.02
N VAL A 331 -28.05 16.33 4.32
CA VAL A 331 -26.70 16.84 4.57
C VAL A 331 -26.37 17.94 3.57
N ALA A 332 -26.03 19.13 4.06
CA ALA A 332 -25.55 20.23 3.24
C ALA A 332 -24.02 20.24 3.18
N MET A 333 -23.47 20.30 1.97
CA MET A 333 -22.05 20.38 1.67
C MET A 333 -21.78 21.53 0.69
N THR A 334 -20.88 22.43 1.04
CA THR A 334 -20.41 23.49 0.14
C THR A 334 -19.00 23.19 -0.35
N LEU A 335 -18.79 23.02 -1.66
CA LEU A 335 -17.46 22.91 -2.26
C LEU A 335 -17.00 24.27 -2.78
N ILE A 336 -15.76 24.65 -2.48
CA ILE A 336 -15.18 25.92 -2.93
C ILE A 336 -13.97 25.60 -3.82
N ALA A 337 -14.09 25.96 -5.09
CA ALA A 337 -13.02 25.85 -6.08
C ALA A 337 -12.46 27.23 -6.44
N LYS A 338 -11.15 27.29 -6.66
CA LYS A 338 -10.46 28.47 -7.17
C LYS A 338 -10.09 28.23 -8.62
N VAL A 339 -10.43 29.19 -9.47
CA VAL A 339 -10.29 29.08 -10.91
C VAL A 339 -9.41 30.22 -11.42
N THR A 340 -8.47 29.88 -12.30
CA THR A 340 -7.70 30.83 -13.11
C THR A 340 -7.95 30.57 -14.59
N ASP A 341 -7.44 31.44 -15.46
CA ASP A 341 -7.49 31.22 -16.91
C ASP A 341 -6.85 29.89 -17.34
N ARG A 342 -5.91 29.34 -16.56
CA ARG A 342 -5.10 28.16 -16.93
C ARG A 342 -5.52 26.88 -16.24
N TYR A 343 -5.81 26.95 -14.95
CA TYR A 343 -6.12 25.80 -14.11
C TYR A 343 -7.13 26.17 -13.04
N TRP A 344 -7.80 25.16 -12.51
CA TRP A 344 -8.61 25.27 -11.31
C TRP A 344 -8.19 24.23 -10.30
N TYR A 345 -8.41 24.53 -9.03
CA TYR A 345 -8.26 23.56 -7.97
C TYR A 345 -9.37 23.65 -6.93
N LEU A 346 -9.67 22.52 -6.29
CA LEU A 346 -10.58 22.49 -5.14
C LEU A 346 -9.83 22.95 -3.87
N GLU A 347 -10.26 24.07 -3.29
CA GLU A 347 -9.63 24.64 -2.09
C GLU A 347 -10.09 23.91 -0.82
N LYS A 348 -11.41 23.78 -0.66
CA LYS A 348 -12.02 23.17 0.53
C LYS A 348 -13.46 22.74 0.29
N ALA A 349 -13.94 21.87 1.18
CA ALA A 349 -15.34 21.51 1.36
C ALA A 349 -15.79 21.98 2.75
N ILE A 350 -17.02 22.46 2.89
CA ILE A 350 -17.59 22.86 4.17
C ILE A 350 -18.84 22.01 4.40
N MET A 351 -18.89 21.31 5.53
CA MET A 351 -20.03 20.48 5.91
C MET A 351 -20.34 20.69 7.39
N ASN A 352 -21.60 21.00 7.70
CA ASN A 352 -22.06 21.29 9.08
C ASN A 352 -21.18 22.33 9.81
N GLY A 353 -20.69 23.34 9.08
CA GLY A 353 -19.81 24.39 9.62
C GLY A 353 -18.35 23.99 9.85
N SER A 354 -17.97 22.74 9.57
CA SER A 354 -16.57 22.28 9.63
C SER A 354 -15.92 22.31 8.24
N GLU A 355 -14.65 22.72 8.18
CA GLU A 355 -13.84 22.67 6.95
C GLU A 355 -13.28 21.25 6.76
N TYR A 356 -13.33 20.76 5.52
CA TYR A 356 -12.75 19.51 5.07
C TYR A 356 -11.89 19.79 3.84
N ARG A 357 -10.81 19.04 3.67
CA ARG A 357 -9.90 19.15 2.52
C ARG A 357 -9.76 17.82 1.82
N TYR A 358 -9.65 17.89 0.49
CA TYR A 358 -9.37 16.73 -0.33
C TYR A 358 -8.01 16.13 0.07
N PHE A 359 -7.98 14.82 0.25
CA PHE A 359 -6.77 14.09 0.62
C PHE A 359 -6.53 12.94 -0.36
N ALA A 360 -5.46 13.04 -1.14
CA ALA A 360 -4.98 11.95 -1.98
C ALA A 360 -3.68 11.39 -1.38
N TYR A 361 -3.64 10.07 -1.14
CA TYR A 361 -2.46 9.40 -0.61
C TYR A 361 -1.25 9.54 -1.54
N GLY A 362 -0.39 10.53 -1.28
CA GLY A 362 0.93 10.68 -1.89
C GLY A 362 0.96 11.25 -3.32
N MET A 363 -0.10 11.88 -3.81
CA MET A 363 -0.15 12.35 -5.21
C MET A 363 -0.34 13.88 -5.34
N HIS A 364 -1.36 14.47 -4.69
CA HIS A 364 -1.63 15.92 -4.71
C HIS A 364 -2.36 16.34 -3.42
N SER A 365 -2.15 17.59 -2.95
CA SER A 365 -2.89 18.15 -1.79
C SER A 365 -4.26 18.71 -2.16
N GLN A 366 -4.59 18.78 -3.45
CA GLN A 366 -5.80 19.40 -4.01
C GLN A 366 -6.21 18.67 -5.29
N MET A 367 -7.50 18.73 -5.64
CA MET A 367 -7.96 18.32 -6.97
C MET A 367 -7.59 19.44 -7.95
N GLU A 368 -6.53 19.28 -8.75
CA GLU A 368 -6.03 20.31 -9.66
C GLU A 368 -6.09 19.85 -11.12
N THR A 369 -6.69 20.67 -11.99
CA THR A 369 -6.75 20.38 -13.43
C THR A 369 -6.70 21.66 -14.28
N PRO A 370 -6.34 21.56 -15.57
CA PRO A 370 -6.50 22.68 -16.50
C PRO A 370 -7.94 23.20 -16.55
N SER A 371 -8.12 24.49 -16.83
CA SER A 371 -9.42 25.20 -16.83
C SER A 371 -10.47 24.66 -17.82
N THR A 372 -10.10 23.75 -18.71
CA THR A 372 -10.98 23.11 -19.71
C THR A 372 -11.26 21.64 -19.43
N TYR A 373 -10.63 21.06 -18.40
CA TYR A 373 -10.73 19.64 -18.05
C TYR A 373 -11.69 19.46 -16.87
N SER A 374 -12.29 18.25 -16.80
CA SER A 374 -13.01 17.78 -15.61
C SER A 374 -12.08 16.92 -14.75
N TYR A 375 -12.24 16.93 -13.43
CA TYR A 375 -11.51 16.01 -12.54
C TYR A 375 -12.36 14.78 -12.28
N VAL A 376 -11.82 13.59 -12.49
CA VAL A 376 -12.53 12.31 -12.33
C VAL A 376 -11.84 11.43 -11.29
N CYS A 377 -12.59 10.94 -10.30
CA CYS A 377 -12.05 10.00 -9.32
C CYS A 377 -13.04 8.94 -8.90
N LYS A 378 -12.59 7.68 -8.83
CA LYS A 378 -13.42 6.56 -8.35
C LYS A 378 -13.80 6.71 -6.88
N THR A 379 -12.87 7.19 -6.06
CA THR A 379 -13.08 7.41 -4.63
C THR A 379 -12.30 8.65 -4.21
N ALA A 380 -13.00 9.72 -3.89
CA ALA A 380 -12.42 10.95 -3.35
C ALA A 380 -12.58 10.98 -1.82
N VAL A 381 -11.48 11.24 -1.12
CA VAL A 381 -11.44 11.29 0.35
C VAL A 381 -11.35 12.73 0.80
N PHE A 382 -12.17 13.10 1.77
CA PHE A 382 -12.15 14.41 2.40
C PHE A 382 -11.96 14.28 3.90
N VAL A 383 -10.98 14.98 4.44
CA VAL A 383 -10.57 14.91 5.85
C VAL A 383 -10.82 16.25 6.51
N LYS A 384 -11.40 16.25 7.70
CA LYS A 384 -11.68 17.47 8.45
C LYS A 384 -10.36 18.22 8.72
N TYR A 385 -10.39 19.53 8.55
CA TYR A 385 -9.24 20.40 8.71
C TYR A 385 -9.59 21.54 9.67
N ASP A 386 -8.86 21.62 10.78
CA ASP A 386 -8.98 22.72 11.74
C ASP A 386 -7.89 23.77 11.47
N SER A 387 -8.32 25.00 11.15
CA SER A 387 -7.43 26.14 10.93
C SER A 387 -7.07 26.92 12.20
N ALA A 388 -7.67 26.62 13.35
CA ALA A 388 -7.39 27.29 14.63
C ALA A 388 -5.94 27.12 15.14
N PRO A 389 -5.28 25.95 15.05
CA PRO A 389 -3.86 25.84 15.37
C PRO A 389 -2.99 26.53 14.31
N ARG A 390 -1.87 27.16 14.73
CA ARG A 390 -0.94 27.92 13.86
C ARG A 390 -0.39 27.16 12.64
N TYR A 391 -0.54 25.83 12.60
CA TYR A 391 -0.05 24.98 11.51
C TYR A 391 -1.15 24.21 10.77
N GLY A 392 -2.43 24.39 11.13
CA GLY A 392 -3.52 23.57 10.63
C GLY A 392 -3.43 22.12 11.11
N LEU A 393 -4.57 21.47 11.37
CA LEU A 393 -4.58 20.07 11.81
C LEU A 393 -5.61 19.28 11.02
N TYR A 394 -5.18 18.14 10.46
CA TYR A 394 -6.08 17.17 9.84
C TYR A 394 -6.61 16.21 10.92
N ASP A 395 -7.92 16.09 10.99
CA ASP A 395 -8.63 15.17 11.85
C ASP A 395 -9.15 13.99 11.01
N PHE A 396 -8.38 12.90 11.02
CA PHE A 396 -8.65 11.70 10.24
C PHE A 396 -9.76 10.80 10.82
N GLU A 397 -10.24 11.09 12.03
CA GLU A 397 -11.43 10.43 12.59
C GLU A 397 -12.69 10.95 11.89
N ASN A 398 -12.69 12.24 11.54
CA ASN A 398 -13.78 12.90 10.82
C ASN A 398 -13.45 13.00 9.33
N LYS A 399 -13.77 11.95 8.58
CA LYS A 399 -13.59 11.88 7.12
C LYS A 399 -14.85 11.37 6.40
N PHE A 400 -15.05 11.85 5.19
CA PHE A 400 -16.12 11.39 4.30
C PHE A 400 -15.57 11.04 2.92
N PHE A 401 -16.37 10.29 2.17
CA PHE A 401 -16.00 9.77 0.86
C PHE A 401 -17.07 10.09 -0.17
N LEU A 402 -16.62 10.43 -1.38
CA LEU A 402 -17.46 10.53 -2.56
C LEU A 402 -17.02 9.47 -3.58
N THR A 403 -17.96 8.68 -4.08
CA THR A 403 -17.70 7.69 -5.13
C THR A 403 -18.02 8.23 -6.51
N ASN A 404 -17.19 7.84 -7.49
CA ASN A 404 -17.34 8.20 -8.90
C ASN A 404 -17.57 9.71 -9.11
N ILE A 405 -16.74 10.52 -8.45
CA ILE A 405 -16.82 11.98 -8.57
C ILE A 405 -16.34 12.42 -9.95
N GLN A 406 -17.09 13.31 -10.59
CA GLN A 406 -16.68 14.08 -11.74
C GLN A 406 -17.04 15.54 -11.55
N PHE A 407 -16.03 16.41 -11.49
CA PHE A 407 -16.22 17.82 -11.16
C PHE A 407 -15.57 18.75 -12.19
N GLN A 408 -16.31 19.78 -12.61
CA GLN A 408 -15.83 20.84 -13.49
C GLN A 408 -16.45 22.20 -13.10
N PRO A 409 -15.71 23.11 -12.46
CA PRO A 409 -16.25 24.39 -11.96
C PRO A 409 -16.37 25.50 -13.01
N ILE A 410 -15.69 25.38 -14.16
CA ILE A 410 -15.72 26.41 -15.23
C ILE A 410 -15.64 25.80 -16.64
N ASN A 411 -16.05 26.58 -17.65
CA ASN A 411 -15.90 26.27 -19.08
C ASN A 411 -16.52 24.92 -19.49
N ALA A 412 -17.63 24.59 -18.87
CA ALA A 412 -18.52 23.52 -19.26
C ALA A 412 -19.17 23.84 -20.63
N ASN A 413 -18.46 23.54 -21.73
CA ASN A 413 -18.95 23.82 -23.09
C ASN A 413 -20.09 22.84 -23.49
N GLY A 414 -21.30 23.09 -22.99
CA GLY A 414 -22.51 22.37 -23.37
C GLY A 414 -22.84 21.16 -22.49
N SER A 415 -23.65 20.24 -23.01
CA SER A 415 -24.31 19.14 -22.28
C SER A 415 -23.38 18.04 -21.72
N TYR A 416 -22.07 18.24 -21.70
CA TYR A 416 -21.10 17.18 -21.40
C TYR A 416 -19.83 17.74 -20.75
N PHE A 417 -19.29 16.96 -19.80
CA PHE A 417 -17.97 17.19 -19.20
C PHE A 417 -16.87 17.37 -20.25
N GLY A 418 -15.96 18.31 -19.96
CA GLY A 418 -14.69 18.45 -20.66
C GLY A 418 -13.80 17.21 -20.46
N PRO A 419 -12.65 17.15 -21.15
CA PRO A 419 -11.75 16.00 -21.08
C PRO A 419 -11.45 15.60 -19.64
N PRO A 420 -11.51 14.30 -19.29
CA PRO A 420 -11.30 13.85 -17.93
C PRO A 420 -9.81 13.86 -17.57
N ASN A 421 -9.48 14.50 -16.46
CA ASN A 421 -8.23 14.34 -15.74
C ASN A 421 -8.48 13.40 -14.57
N TYR A 422 -7.94 12.18 -14.64
CA TYR A 422 -8.16 11.17 -13.62
C TYR A 422 -7.29 11.47 -12.38
N CYS A 423 -7.79 11.14 -11.19
CA CYS A 423 -7.03 11.22 -9.93
C CYS A 423 -5.86 10.23 -9.82
N THR A 424 -5.47 9.60 -10.93
CA THR A 424 -4.35 8.66 -11.05
C THR A 424 -3.22 9.28 -11.87
N SER A 425 -1.97 9.07 -11.47
CA SER A 425 -0.82 9.64 -12.19
C SER A 425 -0.67 9.05 -13.60
N PHE A 426 -0.30 9.91 -14.56
CA PHE A 426 0.00 9.52 -15.94
C PHE A 426 1.11 8.47 -16.08
N PHE A 427 2.05 8.42 -15.14
CA PHE A 427 3.12 7.44 -15.12
C PHE A 427 2.87 6.40 -14.02
N THR A 428 2.15 5.33 -14.38
CA THR A 428 1.99 4.18 -13.50
C THR A 428 3.32 3.45 -13.32
N SER A 429 3.42 2.64 -12.26
CA SER A 429 4.57 1.74 -12.06
C SER A 429 4.84 0.86 -13.29
N GLY A 430 3.80 0.39 -13.97
CA GLY A 430 3.91 -0.38 -15.20
C GLY A 430 4.52 0.40 -16.36
N ILE A 431 4.12 1.67 -16.56
CA ILE A 431 4.69 2.54 -17.61
C ILE A 431 6.18 2.79 -17.36
N TRP A 432 6.57 3.02 -16.10
CA TRP A 432 7.98 3.18 -15.74
C TRP A 432 8.80 1.93 -16.00
N MET A 433 8.32 0.76 -15.57
CA MET A 433 9.01 -0.51 -15.80
C MET A 433 9.20 -0.80 -17.29
N GLY A 434 8.19 -0.52 -18.12
CA GLY A 434 8.28 -0.67 -19.57
C GLY A 434 9.25 0.32 -20.22
N LEU A 435 9.18 1.60 -19.84
CA LEU A 435 10.02 2.66 -20.40
C LEU A 435 11.49 2.45 -20.05
N THR A 436 11.80 2.11 -18.79
CA THR A 436 13.17 1.84 -18.34
C THR A 436 13.75 0.58 -19.01
N SER A 437 12.97 -0.49 -19.11
CA SER A 437 13.41 -1.73 -19.77
C SER A 437 13.68 -1.51 -21.26
N SER A 438 12.82 -0.76 -21.94
CA SER A 438 12.98 -0.43 -23.36
C SER A 438 14.23 0.42 -23.62
N LEU A 439 14.48 1.42 -22.76
CA LEU A 439 15.69 2.26 -22.84
C LEU A 439 16.96 1.46 -22.57
N LEU A 440 16.94 0.53 -21.62
CA LEU A 440 18.07 -0.35 -21.33
C LEU A 440 18.38 -1.27 -22.53
N CYS A 441 17.36 -1.92 -23.09
CA CYS A 441 17.52 -2.78 -24.27
C CYS A 441 18.07 -1.99 -25.47
N LEU A 442 17.54 -0.79 -25.71
CA LEU A 442 18.02 0.11 -26.76
C LEU A 442 19.49 0.50 -26.53
N GLY A 443 19.86 0.80 -25.28
CA GLY A 443 21.25 1.12 -24.91
C GLY A 443 22.22 -0.02 -25.18
N ILE A 444 21.84 -1.26 -24.83
CA ILE A 444 22.66 -2.46 -25.09
C ILE A 444 22.83 -2.68 -26.61
N LEU A 445 21.75 -2.54 -27.38
CA LEU A 445 21.78 -2.65 -28.85
C LEU A 445 22.71 -1.62 -29.49
N LEU A 446 22.58 -0.35 -29.09
CA LEU A 446 23.43 0.73 -29.59
C LEU A 446 24.91 0.51 -29.23
N PHE A 447 25.19 0.04 -28.01
CA PHE A 447 26.54 -0.32 -27.60
C PHE A 447 27.09 -1.49 -28.42
N GLY A 448 26.30 -2.53 -28.67
CA GLY A 448 26.68 -3.67 -29.51
C GLY A 448 27.06 -3.24 -30.93
N ILE A 449 26.24 -2.41 -31.56
CA ILE A 449 26.50 -1.86 -32.91
C ILE A 449 27.78 -1.02 -32.90
N TYR A 450 27.98 -0.17 -31.88
CA TYR A 450 29.20 0.61 -31.71
C TYR A 450 30.45 -0.28 -31.61
N ARG A 451 30.39 -1.38 -30.86
CA ARG A 451 31.51 -2.33 -30.74
C ARG A 451 31.80 -3.07 -32.03
N MET A 452 30.78 -3.40 -32.82
CA MET A 452 30.97 -3.97 -34.16
C MET A 452 31.66 -2.99 -35.12
N MET A 453 31.25 -1.73 -35.15
CA MET A 453 31.89 -0.71 -36.00
C MET A 453 33.34 -0.44 -35.60
N SER A 454 33.68 -0.64 -34.32
CA SER A 454 35.03 -0.43 -33.80
C SER A 454 35.93 -1.67 -33.87
N ILE A 455 35.49 -2.77 -34.49
CA ILE A 455 36.30 -3.98 -34.59
C ILE A 455 37.42 -3.74 -35.61
N LYS A 456 38.67 -3.77 -35.14
CA LYS A 456 39.85 -3.77 -36.01
C LYS A 456 40.12 -5.22 -36.43
N SER A 457 40.20 -5.49 -37.73
CA SER A 457 40.68 -6.77 -38.22
C SER A 457 42.12 -6.99 -37.77
N ASN A 458 42.49 -8.24 -37.47
CA ASN A 458 43.85 -8.57 -37.05
C ASN A 458 44.78 -8.50 -38.27
N ASP A 459 45.48 -7.36 -38.40
CA ASP A 459 46.45 -7.02 -39.45
C ASP A 459 47.61 -8.04 -39.58
N ARG A 460 47.74 -8.95 -38.60
CA ARG A 460 48.79 -9.98 -38.55
C ARG A 460 48.72 -11.02 -39.68
N PHE A 461 47.55 -11.20 -40.30
CA PHE A 461 47.38 -12.16 -41.40
C PHE A 461 47.35 -11.52 -42.78
N ASP A 462 47.27 -10.18 -42.86
CA ASP A 462 47.28 -9.42 -44.13
C ASP A 462 48.63 -8.73 -44.40
N ASP A 463 49.60 -8.78 -43.48
CA ASP A 463 50.94 -8.23 -43.68
C ASP A 463 51.94 -9.27 -44.22
N PRO A 464 52.24 -9.30 -45.54
CA PRO A 464 53.25 -10.20 -46.13
C PRO A 464 54.69 -9.91 -45.66
N LYS A 465 54.91 -8.87 -44.83
CA LYS A 465 56.21 -8.56 -44.22
C LYS A 465 56.28 -8.94 -42.73
N GLY A 466 55.23 -9.53 -42.16
CA GLY A 466 55.22 -10.03 -40.80
C GLY A 466 56.21 -11.18 -40.59
N LYS A 467 56.93 -11.20 -39.46
CA LYS A 467 57.89 -12.27 -39.13
C LYS A 467 57.19 -13.64 -39.10
N PRO A 468 57.66 -14.66 -39.86
CA PRO A 468 57.05 -15.98 -39.86
C PRO A 468 57.25 -16.71 -38.52
N LEU A 469 56.29 -17.56 -38.16
CA LEU A 469 56.31 -18.38 -36.94
C LEU A 469 57.37 -19.49 -37.08
N ILE A 470 58.45 -19.39 -36.29
CA ILE A 470 59.47 -20.43 -36.22
C ILE A 470 59.02 -21.48 -35.20
N ILE A 471 58.52 -22.61 -35.68
CA ILE A 471 58.24 -23.79 -34.85
C ILE A 471 59.53 -24.60 -34.79
N LYS A 472 60.17 -24.68 -33.62
CA LYS A 472 61.30 -25.59 -33.43
C LYS A 472 60.76 -26.97 -33.07
N ALA A 473 60.84 -27.91 -34.00
CA ALA A 473 60.71 -29.33 -33.69
C ALA A 473 62.03 -29.79 -33.03
N GLN A 474 61.94 -30.39 -31.84
CA GLN A 474 63.04 -31.17 -31.26
C GLN A 474 62.93 -32.59 -31.83
N GLU A 475 63.99 -33.04 -32.49
CA GLU A 475 64.23 -34.44 -32.83
C GLU A 475 64.74 -35.22 -31.60
#